data_AF-A0A316EG84-F1
#
_entry.id   AF-A0A316EG84-F1
#
_cell.length_a   1.000
_cell.length_b   1.000
_cell.length_c   1.000
_cell.angle_alpha   90.00
_cell.angle_beta   90.00
_cell.angle_gamma   90.00
#
_symmetry.space_group_name_H-M   'P 1'
#
loop_
_entity.id
_entity.type
_entity.pdbx_description
1 polymer ?
#
loop_
_entity_poly.entity_id
_entity_poly.type
_entity_poly.pdbx_seq_one_letter_code
_entity_poly.pdbx_strand_id
1 'polypeptide(L)' 'MTETNEISVVDLRKNLADVLNDTAVQSKTFYVTRNGRRIAAIVPVPVAQHSEQARG' A
#
# COMPACT_ATOMS: atom_id res chain seq x y z
N MET A 1 -9.03 12.85 -7.73
CA MET A 1 -9.71 11.96 -6.76
C MET A 1 -8.76 10.81 -6.50
N THR A 2 -8.13 10.76 -5.34
CA THR A 2 -7.16 9.70 -5.03
C THR A 2 -7.95 8.43 -4.76
N GLU A 3 -8.15 7.59 -5.79
CA GLU A 3 -8.72 6.25 -5.63
C GLU A 3 -7.86 5.51 -4.62
N THR A 4 -8.43 5.35 -3.42
CA THR A 4 -7.73 4.76 -2.30
C THR A 4 -7.93 3.27 -2.39
N ASN A 5 -6.95 2.55 -2.94
CA ASN A 5 -7.04 1.10 -3.06
C ASN A 5 -6.96 0.49 -1.65
N GLU A 6 -8.02 -0.20 -1.22
CA GLU A 6 -8.03 -0.94 0.04
C GLU A 6 -8.02 -2.44 -0.22
N ILE A 7 -7.26 -3.18 0.57
CA ILE A 7 -7.18 -4.63 0.48
C ILE A 7 -7.14 -5.27 1.86
N SER A 8 -7.95 -6.31 2.07
CA SER A 8 -7.91 -7.05 3.34
C SER A 8 -6.59 -7.79 3.50
N VAL A 9 -6.11 -8.01 4.73
CA VAL A 9 -4.91 -8.83 4.99
C VAL A 9 -5.03 -10.22 4.37
N VAL A 10 -6.24 -10.79 4.35
CA VAL A 10 -6.48 -12.14 3.82
C VAL A 10 -6.31 -12.18 2.30
N ASP A 11 -6.81 -11.15 1.61
CA ASP A 11 -6.70 -11.05 0.16
C ASP A 11 -5.31 -10.60 -0.28
N LEU A 12 -4.66 -9.73 0.49
CA LEU A 12 -3.26 -9.35 0.27
C LEU A 12 -2.36 -10.58 0.30
N ARG A 13 -2.55 -11.49 1.25
CA ARG A 13 -1.75 -12.73 1.33
C ARG A 13 -1.87 -13.59 0.07
N LYS A 14 -3.03 -13.58 -0.59
CA LYS A 14 -3.27 -14.36 -1.81
C LYS A 14 -2.70 -13.68 -3.05
N ASN A 15 -2.67 -12.34 -3.07
CA ASN A 15 -2.35 -11.54 -4.25
C ASN A 15 -1.10 -10.66 -4.04
N LEU A 16 -0.18 -11.07 -3.16
CA LEU A 16 0.93 -10.23 -2.74
C LEU A 16 1.80 -9.79 -3.91
N ALA A 17 2.11 -10.72 -4.83
CA ALA A 17 2.95 -10.43 -5.99
C ALA A 17 2.33 -9.36 -6.89
N ASP A 18 1.03 -9.45 -7.17
CA ASP A 18 0.32 -8.49 -8.01
C ASP A 18 0.24 -7.12 -7.35
N VAL A 19 -0.05 -7.07 -6.04
CA VAL A 19 -0.09 -5.82 -5.28
C VAL A 19 1.29 -5.14 -5.25
N LEU A 20 2.37 -5.90 -5.11
CA LEU A 20 3.73 -5.36 -5.17
C LEU A 20 4.06 -4.85 -6.57
N ASN A 21 3.66 -5.57 -7.63
CA ASN A 21 3.86 -5.13 -9.02
C ASN A 21 3.11 -3.82 -9.28
N ASP A 22 1.82 -3.77 -8.94
CA ASP A 22 0.98 -2.58 -9.09
C ASP A 22 1.55 -1.39 -8.30
N THR A 23 2.08 -1.64 -7.10
CA THR A 23 2.72 -0.59 -6.29
C THR A 23 4.00 -0.09 -6.96
N ALA A 24 4.89 -1.00 -7.37
CA ALA A 24 6.22 -0.65 -7.88
C ALA A 24 6.19 -0.09 -9.30
N VAL A 25 5.33 -0.63 -10.17
CA VAL A 25 5.31 -0.33 -11.61
C VAL A 25 4.23 0.71 -11.93
N GLN A 26 3.03 0.57 -11.35
CA GLN A 26 1.91 1.48 -11.63
C GLN A 26 1.81 2.64 -10.62
N SER A 27 2.77 2.74 -9.69
CA SER A 27 2.81 3.77 -8.63
C SER A 27 1.52 3.83 -7.80
N LYS A 28 0.81 2.70 -7.66
CA LYS A 28 -0.39 2.61 -6.84
C LYS A 28 -0.03 2.52 -5.36
N THR A 29 -0.89 3.08 -4.51
CA THR A 29 -0.83 2.88 -3.05
C THR A 29 -1.97 1.97 -2.63
N PHE A 30 -1.67 1.00 -1.77
CA PHE A 30 -2.66 0.09 -1.19
C PHE A 30 -2.70 0.24 0.32
N TYR A 31 -3.89 0.46 0.88
CA TYR A 31 -4.13 0.43 2.31
C TYR A 31 -4.57 -0.98 2.73
N VAL A 32 -3.80 -1.57 3.63
CA VAL A 32 -4.08 -2.90 4.15
C VAL A 32 -5.08 -2.77 5.29
N THR A 33 -6.19 -3.51 5.21
CA THR A 33 -7.26 -3.48 6.19
C THR A 33 -7.39 -4.79 6.96
N ARG A 34 -7.75 -4.69 8.24
CA ARG A 34 -8.14 -5.81 9.09
C ARG A 34 -9.35 -5.40 9.92
N ASN A 35 -10.42 -6.19 9.87
CA ASN A 35 -11.68 -5.92 10.58
C ASN A 35 -12.21 -4.50 10.32
N GLY A 36 -12.19 -4.05 9.07
CA GLY A 36 -12.68 -2.72 8.65
C GLY A 36 -11.80 -1.53 9.04
N ARG A 37 -10.60 -1.77 9.59
CA ARG A 37 -9.63 -0.71 9.94
C ARG A 37 -8.39 -0.81 9.07
N ARG A 38 -7.89 0.34 8.58
CA ARG A 38 -6.58 0.43 7.93
C ARG A 38 -5.48 0.25 8.99
N ILE A 39 -4.60 -0.71 8.76
CA ILE A 39 -3.53 -1.08 9.72
C ILE A 39 -2.12 -0.86 9.17
N ALA A 40 -1.98 -0.80 7.84
CA ALA A 40 -0.71 -0.55 7.16
C ALA A 40 -0.99 0.01 5.77
N ALA A 41 0.06 0.50 5.11
CA ALA A 41 0.03 0.88 3.70
C ALA A 41 1.23 0.28 2.98
N ILE A 42 1.00 -0.16 1.75
CA ILE A 42 2.03 -0.54 0.78
C ILE A 42 2.12 0.64 -0.18
N VAL A 43 3.27 1.28 -0.21
CA VAL A 43 3.53 2.50 -0.98
C VAL A 43 4.75 2.30 -1.87
N PRO A 44 4.85 3.03 -2.99
CA PRO A 44 6.08 3.05 -3.78
C PRO A 44 7.27 3.54 -2.94
N VAL A 45 8.46 3.01 -3.22
CA VAL A 45 9.70 3.35 -2.48
C VAL A 45 9.94 4.87 -2.38
N PRO A 46 9.79 5.68 -3.46
CA PRO A 46 9.98 7.13 -3.34
C PRO A 46 9.02 7.80 -2.34
N VAL A 47 7.80 7.28 -2.20
CA VAL A 47 6.81 7.79 -1.24
C VAL A 47 7.20 7.42 0.19
N ALA A 48 7.67 6.18 0.41
CA ALA A 48 8.20 5.76 1.70
C ALA A 48 9.40 6.63 2.12
N GLN A 49 10.37 6.81 1.21
CA GLN A 49 11.57 7.60 1.45
C GLN A 49 11.26 9.06 1.81
N HIS A 50 10.36 9.72 1.08
CA HIS A 50 9.91 11.07 1.44
C HIS A 50 9.25 11.12 2.82
N SER A 51 8.49 10.07 3.19
CA SER A 51 7.84 10.00 4.50
C SER A 51 8.85 9.80 5.64
N GLU A 52 9.94 9.09 5.39
CA GLU A 52 11.06 8.94 6.34
C GLU A 52 11.81 10.26 6.51
N GLN A 53 12.09 10.97 5.41
CA GLN A 53 12.78 12.27 5.44
C GLN A 53 11.95 13.35 6.15
N ALA A 54 10.63 13.33 6.03
CA ALA A 54 9.75 14.29 6.70
C ALA A 54 9.58 14.03 8.21
N ARG A 55 10.03 12.86 8.70
CA ARG A 55 9.95 12.47 10.12
C ARG A 55 11.28 12.65 10.87
N GLY A 56 12.36 12.98 10.16
CA GLY A 56 13.66 13.39 10.72
C GLY A 56 13.75 14.89 10.87
#